data_AF-A0A930VZ61-F1
#
_entry.id   AF-A0A930VZ61-F1
#
_cell.length_a   1.000
_cell.length_b   1.000
_cell.length_c   1.000
_cell.angle_alpha   90.00
_cell.angle_beta   90.00
_cell.angle_gamma   90.00
#
_symmetry.space_group_name_H-M   'P 1'
#
loop_
_entity.id
_entity.type
_entity.pdbx_description
1 polymer ?
#
loop_
_entity_poly.entity_id
_entity_poly.type
_entity_poly.pdbx_seq_one_letter_code
_entity_poly.pdbx_strand_id
1 'polypeptide(L)'
;MAVYQDTITVSTAAGRPDFIDIKQQVIDIIAASGISNGTVTCQTTHTTCSVIFEEYVHDTNWQGQEFLQGDLIRFVDKMIPREVEEDRDYRYPGPKHVQFLVDYHNEHPEFPGEANTILNGDAHLRASLFGSSQTFVVTDGMPATGEFGHIYLIDWDQNRERNRKVKVCVIGE
;
A
#
# COMPACT_ATOMS: atom_id res chain seq x y z
N MET A 1 -16.96 -14.38 20.41
CA MET A 1 -16.19 -13.39 19.66
C MET A 1 -14.83 -13.99 19.34
N ALA A 2 -14.68 -14.46 18.10
CA ALA A 2 -13.46 -15.01 17.55
C ALA A 2 -12.59 -13.89 16.95
N VAL A 3 -11.29 -14.15 16.86
CA VAL A 3 -10.32 -13.29 16.18
C VAL A 3 -9.50 -14.18 15.26
N TYR A 4 -9.37 -13.79 14.00
CA TYR A 4 -8.53 -14.45 13.01
C TYR A 4 -7.60 -13.44 12.35
N GLN A 5 -6.35 -13.82 12.13
CA GLN A 5 -5.34 -12.94 11.53
C GLN A 5 -4.55 -13.68 10.46
N ASP A 6 -4.34 -13.01 9.34
CA ASP A 6 -3.46 -13.50 8.27
C ASP A 6 -2.74 -12.33 7.59
N THR A 7 -1.84 -12.63 6.64
CA THR A 7 -1.02 -11.66 5.92
C THR A 7 -1.07 -11.91 4.42
N ILE A 8 -1.52 -10.92 3.67
CA ILE A 8 -1.41 -10.88 2.22
C ILE A 8 0.00 -10.37 1.88
N THR A 9 0.73 -11.09 1.02
CA THR A 9 2.03 -10.66 0.49
C THR A 9 1.91 -10.42 -1.01
N VAL A 10 2.35 -9.27 -1.49
CA VAL A 10 2.30 -8.89 -2.91
C VAL A 10 3.64 -8.32 -3.35
N SER A 11 3.98 -8.50 -4.63
CA SER A 11 5.13 -7.87 -5.26
C SER A 11 4.68 -6.64 -6.03
N THR A 12 5.37 -5.52 -5.85
CA THR A 12 5.03 -4.23 -6.47
C THR A 12 6.09 -3.79 -7.47
N ALA A 13 5.65 -3.13 -8.54
CA ALA A 13 6.52 -2.67 -9.63
C ALA A 13 7.32 -1.40 -9.25
N ALA A 14 8.47 -1.21 -9.90
CA ALA A 14 9.22 0.05 -9.85
C ALA A 14 8.73 1.05 -10.92
N GLY A 15 9.13 2.31 -10.77
CA GLY A 15 8.99 3.35 -11.79
C GLY A 15 7.66 4.11 -11.78
N ARG A 16 6.67 3.66 -11.00
CA ARG A 16 5.35 4.29 -10.87
C ARG A 16 4.69 3.90 -9.54
N PRO A 17 3.69 4.63 -9.05
CA PRO A 17 2.80 4.12 -8.03
C PRO A 17 2.05 2.89 -8.53
N ASP A 18 2.03 1.82 -7.74
CA ASP A 18 1.45 0.54 -8.14
C ASP A 18 0.24 0.20 -7.27
N PHE A 19 -0.84 -0.25 -7.92
CA PHE A 19 -2.12 -0.56 -7.30
C PHE A 19 -2.37 -2.06 -7.42
N ILE A 20 -2.52 -2.72 -6.28
CA ILE A 20 -2.77 -4.15 -6.22
C ILE A 20 -4.15 -4.36 -5.59
N ASP A 21 -5.09 -4.89 -6.37
CA ASP A 21 -6.37 -5.33 -5.85
C ASP A 21 -6.16 -6.54 -4.94
N ILE A 22 -6.59 -6.40 -3.68
CA ILE A 22 -6.51 -7.43 -2.65
C ILE A 22 -7.89 -7.93 -2.22
N LYS A 23 -8.98 -7.52 -2.89
CA LYS A 23 -10.36 -7.88 -2.52
C LYS A 23 -10.54 -9.39 -2.41
N GLN A 24 -10.07 -10.16 -3.40
CA GLN A 24 -10.25 -11.62 -3.40
C GLN A 24 -9.52 -12.27 -2.22
N GLN A 25 -8.28 -11.87 -1.94
CA GLN A 25 -7.49 -12.40 -0.83
C GLN A 25 -8.13 -12.05 0.52
N VAL A 26 -8.75 -10.86 0.65
CA VAL A 26 -9.52 -10.49 1.84
C VAL A 26 -10.74 -11.38 2.00
N ILE A 27 -11.49 -11.66 0.93
CA ILE A 27 -12.63 -12.60 0.94
C ILE A 27 -12.17 -13.99 1.37
N ASP A 28 -11.07 -14.48 0.82
CA ASP A 28 -10.52 -15.80 1.16
C ASP A 28 -10.12 -15.89 2.64
N ILE A 29 -9.55 -14.82 3.21
CA ILE A 29 -9.18 -14.75 4.63
C ILE A 29 -10.44 -14.72 5.53
N ILE A 30 -11.50 -14.00 5.14
CA ILE A 30 -12.77 -14.01 5.88
C ILE A 30 -13.38 -15.42 5.84
N ALA A 31 -13.41 -16.07 4.68
CA ALA A 31 -13.89 -17.44 4.56
C ALA A 31 -13.08 -18.42 5.42
N ALA A 32 -11.75 -18.31 5.42
CA ALA A 32 -10.86 -19.12 6.26
C ALA A 32 -11.04 -18.89 7.76
N SER A 33 -11.49 -17.69 8.16
CA SER A 33 -11.74 -17.37 9.56
C SER A 33 -12.97 -18.06 10.16
N GLY A 34 -13.92 -18.47 9.32
CA GLY A 34 -15.23 -18.99 9.75
C GLY A 34 -16.17 -17.94 10.37
N ILE A 35 -15.77 -16.66 10.42
CA ILE A 35 -16.57 -15.55 10.95
C ILE A 35 -17.61 -15.14 9.91
N SER A 36 -18.88 -15.13 10.32
CA SER A 36 -19.99 -14.75 9.45
C SER A 36 -20.39 -13.28 9.63
N ASN A 37 -20.33 -12.76 10.86
CA ASN A 37 -20.73 -11.38 11.17
C ASN A 37 -19.70 -10.68 12.06
N GLY A 38 -19.26 -9.48 11.67
CA GLY A 38 -18.24 -8.76 12.41
C GLY A 38 -17.57 -7.65 11.62
N THR A 39 -16.26 -7.51 11.76
CA THR A 39 -15.45 -6.56 10.99
C THR A 39 -14.17 -7.21 10.48
N VAL A 40 -13.68 -6.69 9.35
CA VAL A 40 -12.36 -7.01 8.80
C VAL A 40 -11.56 -5.73 8.67
N THR A 41 -10.35 -5.69 9.23
CA THR A 41 -9.40 -4.59 9.07
C THR A 41 -8.25 -5.04 8.23
N CYS A 42 -7.95 -4.29 7.16
CA CYS A 42 -6.80 -4.48 6.28
C CYS A 42 -5.82 -3.34 6.51
N GLN A 43 -4.60 -3.64 6.96
CA GLN A 43 -3.58 -2.65 7.31
C GLN A 43 -2.23 -2.98 6.66
N THR A 44 -1.65 -2.04 5.93
CA THR A 44 -0.24 -2.17 5.51
C THR A 44 0.72 -1.86 6.66
N THR A 45 1.82 -2.60 6.71
CA THR A 45 2.92 -2.38 7.67
C THR A 45 4.04 -1.51 7.09
N HIS A 46 3.84 -0.97 5.88
CA HIS A 46 4.81 -0.18 5.14
C HIS A 46 4.41 1.29 5.14
N THR A 47 5.32 2.16 5.55
CA THR A 47 5.10 3.60 5.72
C THR A 47 5.02 4.39 4.41
N THR A 48 5.25 3.73 3.27
CA THR A 48 5.14 4.28 1.92
C THR A 48 3.96 3.65 1.15
N CYS A 49 3.05 2.96 1.84
CA CYS A 49 1.91 2.31 1.23
C CYS A 49 0.60 2.77 1.87
N SER A 50 -0.50 2.61 1.13
CA SER A 50 -1.86 2.87 1.61
C SER A 50 -2.78 1.70 1.33
N VAL A 51 -3.87 1.60 2.10
CA VAL A 51 -5.00 0.73 1.77
C VAL A 51 -6.20 1.64 1.49
N ILE A 52 -6.79 1.52 0.31
CA ILE A 52 -7.94 2.33 -0.11
C ILE A 52 -9.11 1.45 -0.55
N PHE A 53 -10.30 2.03 -0.55
CA PHE A 53 -11.52 1.44 -1.09
C PHE A 53 -11.95 2.28 -2.30
N GLU A 54 -12.05 1.65 -3.47
CA GLU A 54 -12.33 2.36 -4.74
C GLU A 54 -12.99 1.42 -5.77
N GLU A 55 -13.53 1.97 -6.85
CA GLU A 55 -14.12 1.24 -7.97
C GLU A 55 -13.06 0.66 -8.92
N TYR A 56 -13.35 -0.55 -9.46
CA TYR A 56 -12.63 -1.10 -10.61
C TYR A 56 -13.24 -0.57 -11.91
N VAL A 57 -12.46 0.16 -12.71
CA VAL A 57 -13.00 0.87 -13.89
C VAL A 57 -12.70 0.22 -15.23
N HIS A 58 -12.16 -1.01 -15.24
CA HIS A 58 -11.93 -1.88 -16.41
C HIS A 58 -10.92 -1.38 -17.46
N ASP A 59 -11.01 -0.11 -17.86
CA ASP A 59 -10.11 0.52 -18.82
C ASP A 59 -8.75 0.80 -18.18
N THR A 60 -7.69 0.40 -18.89
CA THR A 60 -6.31 0.56 -18.44
C THR A 60 -5.47 1.33 -19.46
N ASN A 61 -4.46 2.04 -18.98
CA ASN A 61 -3.42 2.62 -19.82
C ASN A 61 -2.44 1.52 -20.30
N TRP A 62 -1.48 1.87 -21.16
CA TRP A 62 -0.47 0.90 -21.64
C TRP A 62 0.47 0.33 -20.57
N GLN A 63 0.40 0.90 -19.36
CA GLN A 63 1.12 0.45 -18.18
C GLN A 63 0.27 -0.54 -17.35
N GLY A 64 -1.01 -0.74 -17.69
CA GLY A 64 -1.93 -1.60 -16.95
C GLY A 64 -2.56 -0.95 -15.72
N GLN A 65 -2.38 0.36 -15.53
CA GLN A 65 -3.08 1.11 -14.47
C GLN A 65 -4.47 1.50 -14.97
N GLU A 66 -5.45 1.38 -14.08
CA GLU A 66 -6.82 1.78 -14.38
C GLU A 66 -6.95 3.29 -14.54
N PHE A 67 -7.93 3.75 -15.31
CA PHE A 67 -8.10 5.19 -15.55
C PHE A 67 -8.33 5.99 -14.27
N LEU A 68 -9.11 5.47 -13.32
CA LEU A 68 -9.36 6.14 -12.04
C LEU A 68 -8.09 6.19 -11.17
N GLN A 69 -7.26 5.15 -11.20
CA GLN A 69 -5.93 5.15 -10.58
C GLN A 69 -5.02 6.20 -11.23
N GLY A 70 -5.06 6.30 -12.56
CA GLY A 70 -4.33 7.31 -13.32
C GLY A 70 -4.75 8.74 -12.96
N ASP A 71 -6.05 9.00 -12.81
CA ASP A 71 -6.57 10.30 -12.38
C ASP A 71 -6.15 10.61 -10.93
N LEU A 72 -6.23 9.63 -10.03
CA LEU A 72 -5.73 9.77 -8.66
C LEU A 72 -4.25 10.16 -8.64
N ILE A 73 -3.41 9.45 -9.40
CA ILE A 73 -1.97 9.77 -9.54
C ILE A 73 -1.81 11.20 -10.05
N ARG A 74 -2.53 11.62 -11.10
CA ARG A 74 -2.43 12.99 -11.65
C ARG A 74 -2.80 14.07 -10.65
N PHE A 75 -3.77 13.84 -9.76
CA PHE A 75 -4.11 14.79 -8.71
C PHE A 75 -3.03 14.84 -7.62
N VAL A 76 -2.58 13.67 -7.18
CA VAL A 76 -1.57 13.54 -6.13
C VAL A 76 -0.22 14.10 -6.57
N ASP A 77 0.18 13.87 -7.82
CA ASP A 77 1.44 14.41 -8.38
C ASP A 77 1.49 15.95 -8.39
N LYS A 78 0.33 16.62 -8.46
CA LYS A 78 0.25 18.09 -8.36
C LYS A 78 0.45 18.59 -6.93
N MET A 79 0.08 17.78 -5.94
CA MET A 79 0.13 18.15 -4.52
C MET A 79 1.42 17.69 -3.84
N ILE A 80 1.90 16.50 -4.20
CA ILE A 80 3.01 15.77 -3.60
C ILE A 80 3.83 15.14 -4.74
N PRO A 81 4.61 15.94 -5.51
CA PRO A 81 5.33 15.47 -6.69
C PRO A 81 6.37 14.40 -6.33
N ARG A 82 6.75 13.53 -7.27
CA ARG A 82 7.77 12.50 -7.00
C ARG A 82 9.09 13.13 -6.54
N GLU A 83 9.69 12.59 -5.49
CA GLU A 83 11.05 12.96 -5.10
C GLU A 83 12.06 12.37 -6.11
N VAL A 84 12.79 13.23 -6.80
CA VAL A 84 13.77 12.82 -7.83
C VAL A 84 15.21 13.23 -7.50
N GLU A 85 15.38 14.15 -6.55
CA GLU A 85 16.67 14.72 -6.16
C GLU A 85 16.61 15.20 -4.70
N GLU A 86 17.73 15.09 -4.00
CA GLU A 86 17.88 15.56 -2.61
C GLU A 86 17.68 17.09 -2.52
N ASP A 87 16.95 17.53 -1.48
CA ASP A 87 16.74 18.95 -1.13
C ASP A 87 16.12 19.81 -2.26
N ARG A 88 15.48 19.17 -3.24
CA ARG A 88 14.76 19.86 -4.32
C ARG A 88 13.35 20.25 -3.89
N ASP A 89 12.51 19.24 -3.66
CA ASP A 89 11.10 19.40 -3.29
C ASP A 89 10.84 18.96 -1.84
N TYR A 90 11.78 18.21 -1.25
CA TYR A 90 11.68 17.60 0.07
C TYR A 90 12.99 17.73 0.86
N ARG A 91 12.87 17.81 2.19
CA ARG A 91 14.03 17.79 3.11
C ARG A 91 14.40 16.38 3.59
N TYR A 92 13.52 15.42 3.35
CA TYR A 92 13.79 13.99 3.55
C TYR A 92 14.78 13.53 2.45
N PRO A 93 15.60 12.48 2.65
CA PRO A 93 15.88 11.76 3.90
C PRO A 93 16.75 12.54 4.89
N GLY A 94 17.55 13.49 4.42
CA GLY A 94 18.52 14.25 5.21
C GLY A 94 19.74 13.43 5.69
N PRO A 95 20.86 14.09 6.08
CA PRO A 95 22.14 13.42 6.26
C PRO A 95 22.16 12.30 7.32
N LYS A 96 21.40 12.47 8.41
CA LYS A 96 21.32 11.46 9.48
C LYS A 96 20.61 10.18 9.02
N HIS A 97 19.61 10.30 8.15
CA HIS A 97 18.88 9.15 7.65
C HIS A 97 19.67 8.42 6.56
N VAL A 98 20.42 9.16 5.74
CA VAL A 98 21.41 8.58 4.82
C VAL A 98 22.48 7.79 5.60
N GLN A 99 23.00 8.34 6.70
CA GLN A 99 23.94 7.61 7.56
C GLN A 99 23.30 6.35 8.14
N PHE A 100 22.06 6.43 8.63
CA PHE A 100 21.31 5.26 9.10
C PHE A 100 21.19 4.18 8.02
N LEU A 101 20.91 4.55 6.76
CA LEU A 101 20.84 3.60 5.65
C LEU A 101 22.17 2.87 5.44
N VAL A 102 23.27 3.62 5.45
CA VAL A 102 24.63 3.06 5.28
C VAL A 102 24.96 2.09 6.40
N ASP A 103 24.70 2.49 7.66
CA ASP A 103 24.95 1.64 8.83
C ASP A 103 24.08 0.37 8.77
N TYR A 104 22.80 0.53 8.42
CA TYR A 104 21.87 -0.59 8.29
C TYR A 104 22.28 -1.55 7.16
N HIS A 105 22.72 -1.05 6.01
CA HIS A 105 23.25 -1.87 4.91
C HIS A 105 24.50 -2.67 5.33
N ASN A 106 25.39 -2.07 6.12
CA ASN A 106 26.58 -2.76 6.60
C ASN A 106 26.23 -3.95 7.51
N GLU A 107 25.16 -3.84 8.31
CA GLU A 107 24.66 -4.93 9.15
C GLU A 107 23.76 -5.90 8.37
N HIS A 108 23.06 -5.41 7.34
CA HIS A 108 22.08 -6.12 6.53
C HIS A 108 22.31 -5.88 5.03
N PRO A 109 23.29 -6.56 4.40
CA PRO A 109 23.69 -6.32 3.01
C PRO A 109 22.59 -6.55 1.97
N GLU A 110 21.50 -7.21 2.34
CA GLU A 110 20.31 -7.41 1.50
C GLU A 110 19.48 -6.14 1.31
N PHE A 111 19.66 -5.12 2.15
CA PHE A 111 19.04 -3.80 1.99
C PHE A 111 19.96 -2.89 1.18
N PRO A 112 19.44 -1.96 0.36
CA PRO A 112 20.30 -1.05 -0.39
C PRO A 112 21.03 -0.07 0.54
N GLY A 113 22.29 0.25 0.23
CA GLY A 113 23.10 1.24 0.93
C GLY A 113 23.22 2.60 0.23
N GLU A 114 22.66 2.73 -0.97
CA GLU A 114 22.77 3.95 -1.79
C GLU A 114 21.66 4.95 -1.45
N ALA A 115 22.02 6.22 -1.24
CA ALA A 115 21.10 7.27 -0.81
C ALA A 115 19.92 7.50 -1.78
N ASN A 116 20.13 7.33 -3.08
CA ASN A 116 19.07 7.43 -4.10
C ASN A 116 17.92 6.42 -3.87
N THR A 117 18.17 5.28 -3.22
CA THR A 117 17.15 4.25 -2.99
C THR A 117 16.12 4.62 -1.92
N ILE A 118 16.41 5.67 -1.15
CA ILE A 118 15.54 6.24 -0.11
C ILE A 118 15.06 7.65 -0.46
N LEU A 119 15.12 8.07 -1.72
CA LEU A 119 14.44 9.29 -2.20
C LEU A 119 12.95 8.99 -2.40
N ASN A 120 12.21 8.79 -1.30
CA ASN A 120 10.80 8.41 -1.29
C ASN A 120 9.96 9.20 -0.28
N GLY A 121 10.38 10.43 0.02
CA GLY A 121 9.68 11.38 0.87
C GLY A 121 8.27 11.68 0.36
N ASP A 122 8.09 11.76 -0.97
CA ASP A 122 6.77 11.85 -1.58
C ASP A 122 5.91 10.63 -1.24
N ALA A 123 6.47 9.42 -1.32
CA ALA A 123 5.75 8.19 -1.03
C ALA A 123 5.25 8.14 0.42
N HIS A 124 6.05 8.63 1.37
CA HIS A 124 5.63 8.78 2.77
C HIS A 124 4.47 9.77 2.94
N LEU A 125 4.53 10.92 2.27
CA LEU A 125 3.48 11.94 2.36
C LEU A 125 2.18 11.49 1.69
N ARG A 126 2.28 10.83 0.52
CA ARG A 126 1.13 10.20 -0.15
C ARG A 126 0.52 9.12 0.74
N ALA A 127 1.34 8.24 1.33
CA ALA A 127 0.86 7.22 2.25
C ALA A 127 0.11 7.81 3.46
N SER A 128 0.66 8.89 4.03
CA SER A 128 0.05 9.59 5.16
C SER A 128 -1.28 10.26 4.80
N LEU A 129 -1.41 10.73 3.54
CA LEU A 129 -2.63 11.38 3.06
C LEU A 129 -3.81 10.39 2.93
N PHE A 130 -3.56 9.20 2.39
CA PHE A 130 -4.62 8.19 2.16
C PHE A 130 -4.85 7.25 3.35
N GLY A 131 -3.86 7.12 4.23
CA GLY A 131 -3.92 6.22 5.39
C GLY A 131 -3.47 4.80 5.09
N SER A 132 -3.09 4.08 6.15
CA SER A 132 -2.49 2.74 6.06
C SER A 132 -3.48 1.60 6.25
N SER A 133 -4.77 1.87 6.47
CA SER A 133 -5.76 0.83 6.69
C SER A 133 -7.18 1.19 6.28
N GLN A 134 -7.98 0.16 5.99
CA GLN A 134 -9.44 0.23 5.87
C GLN A 134 -10.10 -0.84 6.74
N THR A 135 -11.27 -0.54 7.28
CA THR A 135 -12.10 -1.49 8.02
C THR A 135 -13.47 -1.60 7.36
N PHE A 136 -13.88 -2.83 7.09
CA PHE A 136 -15.17 -3.15 6.48
C PHE A 136 -16.02 -3.97 7.44
N VAL A 137 -17.34 -3.79 7.36
CA VAL A 137 -18.29 -4.69 8.02
C VAL A 137 -18.25 -6.05 7.31
N VAL A 138 -18.35 -7.14 8.07
CA VAL A 138 -18.53 -8.49 7.55
C VAL A 138 -19.97 -8.91 7.83
N THR A 139 -20.68 -9.34 6.79
CA THR A 139 -22.07 -9.83 6.86
C THR A 139 -22.18 -11.08 6.00
N ASP A 140 -22.76 -12.14 6.56
CA ASP A 140 -22.89 -13.45 5.92
C ASP A 140 -21.58 -13.96 5.29
N GLY A 141 -20.46 -13.76 6.00
CA GLY A 141 -19.12 -14.20 5.59
C GLY A 141 -18.50 -13.36 4.46
N MET A 142 -19.08 -12.22 4.12
CA MET A 142 -18.61 -11.34 3.04
C MET A 142 -18.29 -9.93 3.55
N PRO A 143 -17.24 -9.28 3.03
CA PRO A 143 -16.99 -7.88 3.33
C PRO A 143 -18.03 -7.00 2.60
N ALA A 144 -18.66 -6.08 3.34
CA ALA A 144 -19.69 -5.17 2.84
C ALA A 144 -19.10 -4.06 1.95
N THR A 145 -18.60 -4.47 0.78
CA THR A 145 -17.92 -3.63 -0.23
C THR A 145 -18.83 -3.26 -1.40
N GLY A 146 -20.01 -3.89 -1.52
CA GLY A 146 -20.85 -3.78 -2.71
C GLY A 146 -20.25 -4.49 -3.93
N GLU A 147 -21.00 -4.47 -5.04
CA GLU A 147 -20.60 -5.16 -6.28
C GLU A 147 -19.34 -4.54 -6.90
N PHE A 148 -19.32 -3.20 -6.98
CA PHE A 148 -18.26 -2.45 -7.66
C PHE A 148 -17.12 -1.98 -6.75
N GLY A 149 -17.20 -2.22 -5.44
CA GLY A 149 -16.18 -1.76 -4.51
C GLY A 149 -15.00 -2.73 -4.42
N HIS A 150 -13.79 -2.24 -4.61
CA HIS A 150 -12.53 -2.98 -4.55
C HIS A 150 -11.63 -2.45 -3.44
N ILE A 151 -10.73 -3.31 -2.97
CA ILE A 151 -9.81 -2.99 -1.87
C ILE A 151 -8.41 -3.00 -2.47
N TYR A 152 -7.76 -1.85 -2.56
CA TYR A 152 -6.43 -1.74 -3.15
C TYR A 152 -5.37 -1.50 -2.09
N LEU A 153 -4.25 -2.22 -2.19
CA LEU A 153 -2.98 -1.74 -1.69
C LEU A 153 -2.39 -0.79 -2.73
N ILE A 154 -1.93 0.37 -2.29
CA ILE A 154 -1.10 1.26 -3.12
C ILE A 154 0.31 1.24 -2.57
N ASP A 155 1.30 0.98 -3.42
CA ASP A 155 2.69 1.29 -3.13
C ASP A 155 3.09 2.59 -3.83
N TRP A 156 3.37 3.61 -3.03
CA TRP A 156 3.75 4.92 -3.53
C TRP A 156 5.25 5.02 -3.82
N ASP A 157 6.06 4.07 -3.31
CA ASP A 157 7.52 4.09 -3.49
C ASP A 157 7.89 3.54 -4.87
N GLN A 158 8.29 4.44 -5.76
CA GLN A 158 8.55 4.15 -7.16
C GLN A 158 10.00 3.75 -7.43
N ASN A 159 10.86 3.70 -6.41
CA ASN A 159 12.30 3.58 -6.63
C ASN A 159 12.76 2.16 -6.94
N ARG A 160 12.03 1.15 -6.48
CA ARG A 160 12.40 -0.25 -6.67
C ARG A 160 11.22 -1.17 -6.42
N GLU A 161 11.32 -2.37 -6.99
CA GLU A 161 10.38 -3.46 -6.69
C GLU A 161 10.50 -3.87 -5.22
N ARG A 162 9.35 -4.17 -4.60
CA ARG A 162 9.27 -4.51 -3.18
C ARG A 162 8.27 -5.64 -2.98
N ASN A 163 8.51 -6.47 -1.96
CA ASN A 163 7.48 -7.32 -1.40
C ASN A 163 6.77 -6.57 -0.27
N ARG A 164 5.50 -6.27 -0.46
CA ARG A 164 4.65 -5.56 0.50
C ARG A 164 3.73 -6.54 1.22
N LYS A 165 3.31 -6.12 2.41
CA LYS A 165 2.51 -6.94 3.34
C LYS A 165 1.32 -6.15 3.84
N VAL A 166 0.14 -6.76 3.74
CA VAL A 166 -1.10 -6.28 4.35
C VAL A 166 -1.53 -7.27 5.41
N LYS A 167 -1.59 -6.80 6.66
CA LYS A 167 -2.17 -7.53 7.79
C LYS A 167 -3.68 -7.46 7.69
N VAL A 168 -4.34 -8.61 7.76
CA VAL A 168 -5.79 -8.72 7.79
C VAL A 168 -6.19 -9.29 9.15
N CYS A 169 -7.09 -8.60 9.83
CA CYS A 169 -7.64 -9.02 11.11
C CYS A 169 -9.16 -9.07 11.01
N VAL A 170 -9.74 -10.24 11.23
CA VAL A 170 -11.19 -10.47 11.23
C VAL A 170 -11.63 -10.71 12.68
N ILE A 171 -12.63 -9.96 13.15
CA ILE A 171 -13.17 -10.07 14.50
C ILE A 171 -14.69 -10.19 14.40
N GLY A 172 -15.27 -11.21 15.03
CA GLY A 172 -16.71 -11.43 14.93
C GLY A 172 -17.19 -12.75 15.50
N GLU A 173 -18.35 -13.18 15.03
CA GLU A 173 -18.97 -14.48 15.29
C GLU A 173 -19.32 -15.22 13.99
#